data_AF-A0A0B7BQI8-F1
#
_entry.id   AF-A0A0B7BQI8-F1
#
_cell.length_a   1.000
_cell.length_b   1.000
_cell.length_c   1.000
_cell.angle_alpha   90.00
_cell.angle_beta   90.00
_cell.angle_gamma   90.00
#
_symmetry.space_group_name_H-M   'P 1'
#
loop_
_entity.id
_entity.type
_entity.pdbx_description
1 polymer ?
#
loop_
_entity_poly.entity_id
_entity_poly.type
_entity_poly.pdbx_seq_one_letter_code
_entity_poly.pdbx_strand_id
1 'polypeptide(L)'
;MTLQTAWKSAQYSIRTKTSIYNSCVLSTLLYGSECWRMTEQDMSRLSAFHTTCLRKILRVYWPTTISNQELLARCQQENMGTIIRRRRWRWIGHVMRMETGSDTKTALRWTPEGRRKRGRPKTTWRRTIEQELKEMNHSWNTIQRKAMNREEWCTFVAALNAKGVTG
;
A
#
# COMPACT_ATOMS: atom_id res chain seq x y z
N MET A 1 13.26 -12.82 22.43
CA MET A 1 13.45 -13.41 21.08
C MET A 1 13.49 -12.30 20.04
N THR A 2 14.57 -12.16 19.28
CA THR A 2 14.60 -11.21 18.15
C THR A 2 13.95 -11.85 16.92
N LEU A 3 13.33 -11.05 16.04
CA LEU A 3 12.69 -11.58 14.80
C LEU A 3 13.67 -12.36 13.91
N GLN A 4 14.96 -12.05 13.99
CA GLN A 4 16.00 -12.79 13.27
C GLN A 4 16.09 -14.26 13.69
N THR A 5 15.99 -14.57 14.99
CA THR A 5 16.01 -15.96 15.48
C THR A 5 14.83 -16.76 14.92
N ALA A 6 13.63 -16.17 14.90
CA ALA A 6 12.43 -16.83 14.35
C ALA A 6 12.54 -17.08 12.84
N TRP A 7 13.06 -16.12 12.07
CA TRP A 7 13.26 -16.28 10.62
C TRP A 7 14.35 -17.31 10.29
N LYS A 8 15.42 -17.36 11.10
CA LYS A 8 16.50 -18.33 10.97
C LYS A 8 16.16 -19.73 11.45
N SER A 9 15.11 -19.95 12.25
CA SER A 9 14.75 -21.30 12.71
C SER A 9 14.12 -22.15 11.60
N ALA A 10 14.45 -23.44 11.52
CA ALA A 10 13.84 -24.38 10.56
C ALA A 10 12.51 -24.96 11.08
N GLN A 11 12.22 -24.76 12.37
CA GLN A 11 11.06 -25.35 13.04
C GLN A 11 9.72 -24.76 12.60
N TYR A 12 9.73 -23.51 12.10
CA TYR A 12 8.51 -22.81 11.72
C TYR A 12 8.29 -22.86 10.22
N SER A 13 7.04 -23.14 9.84
CA SER A 13 6.60 -23.06 8.44
C SER A 13 6.80 -21.65 7.87
N ILE A 14 6.97 -21.56 6.54
CA ILE A 14 7.01 -20.28 5.83
C ILE A 14 5.77 -19.44 6.13
N ARG A 15 4.58 -20.08 6.16
CA ARG A 15 3.31 -19.42 6.47
C ARG A 15 3.33 -18.74 7.84
N THR A 16 3.83 -19.41 8.87
CA THR A 16 3.95 -18.86 10.23
C THR A 16 4.89 -17.66 10.24
N LYS A 17 6.06 -17.76 9.58
CA LYS A 17 7.04 -16.67 9.51
C LYS A 17 6.49 -15.46 8.75
N THR A 18 5.79 -15.68 7.65
CA THR A 18 5.13 -14.63 6.87
C THR A 18 4.01 -13.97 7.67
N SER A 19 3.24 -14.74 8.44
CA SER A 19 2.22 -14.18 9.35
C SER A 19 2.84 -13.25 10.39
N ILE A 20 3.94 -13.67 11.04
CA ILE A 20 4.69 -12.84 11.99
C ILE A 20 5.24 -11.57 11.29
N TYR A 21 5.79 -11.71 10.09
CA TYR A 21 6.25 -10.57 9.30
C TYR A 21 5.11 -9.58 9.03
N ASN A 22 3.94 -10.06 8.64
CA ASN A 22 2.77 -9.22 8.35
C ASN A 22 2.27 -8.50 9.60
N SER A 23 2.16 -9.21 10.72
CA SER A 23 1.61 -8.66 11.96
C SER A 23 2.55 -7.74 12.73
N CYS A 24 3.87 -7.94 12.64
CA CYS A 24 4.85 -7.15 13.40
C CYS A 24 5.62 -6.15 12.55
N VAL A 25 6.15 -6.56 11.40
CA VAL A 25 7.03 -5.72 10.58
C VAL A 25 6.22 -4.87 9.62
N LEU A 26 5.36 -5.50 8.83
CA LEU A 26 4.60 -4.82 7.79
C LEU A 26 3.55 -3.86 8.38
N SER A 27 2.90 -4.24 9.48
CA SER A 27 1.96 -3.39 10.21
C SER A 27 2.62 -2.10 10.70
N THR A 28 3.79 -2.22 11.33
CA THR A 28 4.59 -1.09 11.85
C THR A 28 5.15 -0.25 10.71
N LEU A 29 5.70 -0.88 9.68
CA LEU A 29 6.26 -0.18 8.52
C LEU A 29 5.20 0.63 7.79
N LEU A 30 3.99 0.09 7.63
CA LEU A 30 2.91 0.74 6.86
C LEU A 30 1.96 1.56 7.72
N TYR A 31 2.33 1.85 8.96
CA TYR A 31 1.54 2.70 9.84
C TYR A 31 1.42 4.12 9.26
N GLY A 32 0.19 4.58 9.02
CA GLY A 32 -0.09 5.89 8.44
C GLY A 32 0.17 5.99 6.93
N SER A 33 0.52 4.89 6.28
CA SER A 33 0.80 4.86 4.83
C SER A 33 -0.39 5.26 3.95
N GLU A 34 -1.60 5.31 4.52
CA GLU A 34 -2.79 5.80 3.84
C GLU A 34 -2.67 7.29 3.48
N CYS A 35 -1.97 8.07 4.29
CA CYS A 35 -1.85 9.53 4.14
C CYS A 35 -0.50 9.98 3.56
N TRP A 36 0.41 9.04 3.25
CA TRP A 36 1.74 9.38 2.76
C TRP A 36 1.73 9.92 1.33
N ARG A 37 2.52 10.97 1.12
CA ARG A 37 2.92 11.38 -0.23
C ARG A 37 3.98 10.39 -0.73
N MET A 38 3.55 9.40 -1.50
CA MET A 38 4.44 8.40 -2.10
C MET A 38 5.05 8.92 -3.41
N THR A 39 6.38 8.97 -3.47
CA THR A 39 7.09 9.06 -4.75
C THR A 39 7.42 7.66 -5.29
N GLU A 40 7.79 7.58 -6.57
CA GLU A 40 8.27 6.33 -7.17
C GLU A 40 9.53 5.81 -6.46
N GLN A 41 10.41 6.71 -6.03
CA GLN A 41 11.61 6.34 -5.27
C GLN A 41 11.27 5.75 -3.90
N ASP A 42 10.30 6.34 -3.19
CA ASP A 42 9.82 5.80 -1.91
C ASP A 42 9.20 4.41 -2.10
N MET A 43 8.39 4.25 -3.16
CA MET A 43 7.78 2.96 -3.51
C MET A 43 8.82 1.90 -3.85
N SER A 44 9.86 2.26 -4.61
CA SER A 44 10.96 1.36 -4.95
C SER A 44 11.72 0.91 -3.69
N ARG A 45 12.03 1.83 -2.78
CA ARG A 45 12.68 1.51 -1.49
C ARG A 45 11.84 0.58 -0.63
N LEU A 46 10.53 0.82 -0.50
CA LEU A 46 9.63 -0.06 0.25
C LEU A 46 9.50 -1.43 -0.40
N SER A 47 9.46 -1.49 -1.74
CA SER A 47 9.42 -2.75 -2.49
C SER A 47 10.72 -3.54 -2.32
N ALA A 48 11.87 -2.88 -2.36
CA ALA A 48 13.17 -3.49 -2.08
C ALA A 48 13.22 -4.05 -0.65
N PHE A 49 12.83 -3.25 0.35
CA PHE A 49 12.75 -3.71 1.74
C PHE A 49 11.86 -4.96 1.89
N HIS A 50 10.65 -4.92 1.30
CA HIS A 50 9.72 -6.03 1.34
C HIS A 50 10.32 -7.32 0.76
N THR A 51 10.87 -7.23 -0.45
CA THR A 51 11.46 -8.40 -1.13
C THR A 51 12.71 -8.90 -0.42
N THR A 52 13.53 -8.03 0.18
CA THR A 52 14.66 -8.42 1.02
C THR A 52 14.20 -9.20 2.26
N CYS A 53 13.15 -8.75 2.94
CA CYS A 53 12.58 -9.48 4.09
C CYS A 53 12.05 -10.86 3.67
N LEU A 54 11.31 -10.95 2.56
CA LEU A 54 10.79 -12.23 2.07
C LEU A 54 11.91 -13.20 1.67
N ARG A 55 12.98 -12.71 1.03
CA ARG A 55 14.15 -13.55 0.71
C ARG A 55 14.80 -14.13 1.98
N LYS A 56 14.91 -13.33 3.05
CA LYS A 56 15.41 -13.80 4.35
C LYS A 56 14.49 -14.86 4.97
N ILE A 57 13.17 -14.70 4.85
CA ILE A 57 12.18 -15.68 5.35
C ILE A 57 12.29 -17.01 4.59
N LEU A 58 12.42 -16.95 3.26
CA LEU A 58 12.60 -18.14 2.41
C LEU A 58 14.03 -18.71 2.43
N ARG A 59 14.97 -18.04 3.11
CA ARG A 59 16.40 -18.38 3.12
C ARG A 59 17.01 -18.48 1.72
N VAL A 60 16.62 -17.57 0.84
CA VAL A 60 17.18 -17.49 -0.51
C VAL A 60 18.43 -16.62 -0.44
N TYR A 61 19.57 -17.24 -0.69
CA TYR A 61 20.88 -16.61 -0.75
C TYR A 61 21.53 -16.91 -2.09
N TRP A 62 22.51 -16.09 -2.47
CA TRP A 62 23.38 -16.39 -3.60
C TRP A 62 24.02 -17.78 -3.41
N PRO A 63 24.15 -18.63 -4.44
CA PRO A 63 23.92 -18.36 -5.87
C PRO A 63 22.48 -18.56 -6.36
N THR A 64 21.56 -18.96 -5.49
CA THR A 64 20.16 -19.21 -5.87
C THR A 64 19.45 -17.91 -6.23
N THR A 65 19.05 -17.79 -7.51
CA THR A 65 18.32 -16.63 -8.02
C THR A 65 16.86 -16.99 -8.27
N ILE A 66 15.95 -16.17 -7.75
CA ILE A 66 14.50 -16.28 -8.00
C ILE A 66 13.93 -14.92 -8.42
N SER A 67 12.92 -14.95 -9.28
CA SER A 67 12.20 -13.74 -9.67
C SER A 67 11.39 -13.16 -8.50
N ASN A 68 11.12 -11.86 -8.54
CA ASN A 68 10.28 -11.22 -7.52
C ASN A 68 8.84 -11.76 -7.54
N GLN A 69 8.33 -12.17 -8.70
CA GLN A 69 6.99 -12.76 -8.84
C GLN A 69 6.93 -14.12 -8.12
N GLU A 70 7.91 -14.98 -8.36
CA GLU A 70 8.01 -16.30 -7.71
C GLU A 70 8.19 -16.16 -6.18
N LEU A 71 9.01 -15.20 -5.74
CA LEU A 71 9.20 -14.89 -4.33
C LEU A 71 7.87 -14.53 -3.63
N LEU A 72 7.07 -13.68 -4.26
CA LEU A 72 5.76 -13.26 -3.75
C LEU A 72 4.77 -14.42 -3.74
N ALA A 73 4.73 -15.22 -4.80
CA ALA A 73 3.86 -16.39 -4.91
C ALA A 73 4.12 -17.42 -3.79
N ARG A 74 5.40 -17.76 -3.54
CA ARG A 74 5.78 -18.68 -2.45
C ARG A 74 5.40 -18.19 -1.06
N CYS A 75 5.42 -16.87 -0.86
CA CYS A 75 5.04 -16.27 0.42
C CYS A 75 3.53 -15.95 0.51
N GLN A 76 2.76 -16.18 -0.56
CA GLN A 76 1.37 -15.71 -0.68
C GLN A 76 1.26 -14.21 -0.34
N GLN A 77 2.18 -13.40 -0.88
CA GLN A 77 2.26 -11.96 -0.64
C GLN A 77 1.93 -11.16 -1.89
N GLU A 78 1.41 -9.95 -1.66
CA GLU A 78 1.12 -8.99 -2.71
C GLU A 78 2.30 -8.04 -2.91
N ASN A 79 2.37 -7.40 -4.08
CA ASN A 79 3.33 -6.34 -4.28
C ASN A 79 3.08 -5.19 -3.29
N MET A 80 4.16 -4.58 -2.80
CA MET A 80 4.11 -3.48 -1.83
C MET A 80 3.23 -2.32 -2.30
N GLY A 81 3.29 -1.97 -3.59
CA GLY A 81 2.43 -0.94 -4.17
C GLY A 81 0.95 -1.29 -4.07
N THR A 82 0.59 -2.55 -4.29
CA THR A 82 -0.79 -3.04 -4.16
C THR A 82 -1.27 -2.93 -2.71
N ILE A 83 -0.44 -3.33 -1.76
CA ILE A 83 -0.77 -3.26 -0.32
C ILE A 83 -1.05 -1.82 0.09
N ILE A 84 -0.16 -0.88 -0.27
CA ILE A 84 -0.30 0.55 0.06
C ILE A 84 -1.52 1.17 -0.65
N ARG A 85 -1.70 0.87 -1.95
CA ARG A 85 -2.86 1.36 -2.73
C ARG A 85 -4.16 0.91 -2.07
N ARG A 86 -4.29 -0.37 -1.74
CA ARG A 86 -5.48 -0.89 -1.05
C ARG A 86 -5.69 -0.25 0.31
N ARG A 87 -4.66 -0.10 1.15
CA ARG A 87 -4.78 0.58 2.46
C ARG A 87 -5.30 2.00 2.31
N ARG A 88 -4.72 2.78 1.39
CA ARG A 88 -5.16 4.13 1.08
C ARG A 88 -6.63 4.18 0.65
N TRP A 89 -7.03 3.32 -0.27
CA TRP A 89 -8.41 3.27 -0.73
C TRP A 89 -9.38 2.76 0.36
N ARG A 90 -8.99 1.82 1.24
CA ARG A 90 -9.81 1.48 2.42
C ARG A 90 -10.07 2.70 3.29
N TRP A 91 -9.04 3.49 3.57
CA TRP A 91 -9.17 4.72 4.37
C TRP A 91 -10.01 5.78 3.68
N ILE A 92 -9.80 6.04 2.38
CA ILE A 92 -10.63 6.98 1.61
C ILE A 92 -12.10 6.60 1.68
N GLY A 93 -12.43 5.32 1.50
CA GLY A 93 -13.80 4.85 1.59
C GLY A 93 -14.40 5.01 2.98
N HIS A 94 -13.60 4.77 4.03
CA HIS A 94 -14.02 5.04 5.41
C HIS A 94 -14.36 6.51 5.61
N VAL A 95 -13.47 7.43 5.19
CA VAL A 95 -13.68 8.88 5.28
C VAL A 95 -14.90 9.34 4.46
N MET A 96 -15.11 8.78 3.27
CA MET A 96 -16.27 9.11 2.42
C MET A 96 -17.60 8.77 3.09
N ARG A 97 -17.64 7.68 3.89
CA ARG A 97 -18.81 7.24 4.63
C ARG A 97 -19.02 7.95 5.97
N MET A 98 -18.04 8.72 6.46
CA MET A 98 -18.23 9.54 7.66
C MET A 98 -19.33 10.59 7.48
N GLU A 99 -19.85 11.11 8.58
CA GLU A 99 -20.82 12.20 8.60
C GLU A 99 -20.28 13.45 7.89
N THR A 100 -21.18 14.26 7.34
CA THR A 100 -20.84 15.48 6.58
C THR A 100 -20.12 16.53 7.42
N GLY A 101 -20.37 16.57 8.73
CA GLY A 101 -19.71 17.48 9.67
C GLY A 101 -18.31 17.03 10.12
N SER A 102 -17.81 15.88 9.66
CA SER A 102 -16.48 15.40 10.03
C SER A 102 -15.37 16.23 9.38
N ASP A 103 -14.48 16.79 10.20
CA ASP A 103 -13.28 17.52 9.74
C ASP A 103 -12.44 16.70 8.77
N THR A 104 -12.33 15.39 8.99
CA THR A 104 -11.58 14.49 8.11
C THR A 104 -12.19 14.41 6.72
N LYS A 105 -13.52 14.42 6.61
CA LYS A 105 -14.25 14.40 5.34
C LYS A 105 -14.16 15.74 4.62
N THR A 106 -14.19 16.83 5.38
CA THR A 106 -13.93 18.18 4.87
C THR A 106 -12.51 18.30 4.33
N ALA A 107 -11.51 17.88 5.11
CA ALA A 107 -10.09 17.90 4.75
C ALA A 107 -9.78 17.08 3.50
N LEU A 108 -10.46 15.94 3.31
CA LEU A 108 -10.33 15.11 2.10
C LEU A 108 -10.68 15.90 0.82
N ARG A 109 -11.68 16.78 0.89
CA ARG A 109 -12.17 17.58 -0.25
C ARG A 109 -11.50 18.94 -0.35
N TRP A 110 -10.96 19.43 0.75
CA TRP A 110 -10.43 20.77 0.85
C TRP A 110 -9.28 21.02 -0.14
N THR A 111 -9.39 22.11 -0.89
CA THR A 111 -8.35 22.58 -1.81
C THR A 111 -7.82 23.88 -1.23
N PRO A 112 -6.55 23.93 -0.79
CA PRO A 112 -6.01 25.17 -0.24
C PRO A 112 -5.93 26.23 -1.33
N GLU A 113 -6.41 27.43 -1.02
CA GLU A 113 -6.33 28.60 -1.90
C GLU A 113 -4.89 29.13 -1.98
N GLY A 114 -4.56 29.76 -3.11
CA GLY A 114 -3.29 30.44 -3.32
C GLY A 114 -2.28 29.73 -4.23
N ARG A 115 -1.21 30.45 -4.56
CA ARG A 115 -0.17 30.00 -5.50
C ARG A 115 0.90 29.19 -4.78
N ARG A 116 1.30 28.05 -5.37
CA ARG A 116 2.45 27.27 -4.88
C ARG A 116 3.74 28.08 -4.97
N LYS A 117 4.49 28.17 -3.87
CA LYS A 117 5.85 28.74 -3.84
C LYS A 117 6.80 27.90 -4.69
N ARG A 118 7.81 28.54 -5.30
CA ARG A 118 8.90 27.87 -6.02
C ARG A 118 9.64 26.92 -5.06
N GLY A 119 10.06 25.75 -5.54
CA GLY A 119 10.76 24.72 -4.75
C GLY A 119 9.89 23.67 -4.04
N ARG A 120 8.56 23.87 -3.93
CA ARG A 120 7.68 22.85 -3.32
C ARG A 120 7.57 21.60 -4.23
N PRO A 121 7.63 20.36 -3.68
CA PRO A 121 7.45 19.15 -4.46
C PRO A 121 6.18 19.18 -5.32
N LYS A 122 6.32 18.75 -6.59
CA LYS A 122 5.20 18.74 -7.55
C LYS A 122 4.14 17.69 -7.18
N THR A 123 4.52 16.59 -6.56
CA THR A 123 3.60 15.53 -6.16
C THR A 123 3.02 15.81 -4.77
N THR A 124 1.71 15.66 -4.63
CA THR A 124 1.00 15.71 -3.35
C THR A 124 0.09 14.51 -3.23
N TRP A 125 -0.26 14.11 -2.02
CA TRP A 125 -1.18 13.00 -1.76
C TRP A 125 -2.45 13.06 -2.62
N ARG A 126 -3.09 14.24 -2.69
CA ARG A 126 -4.27 14.47 -3.54
C ARG A 126 -4.01 14.26 -5.04
N ARG A 127 -2.83 14.66 -5.54
CA ARG A 127 -2.47 14.47 -6.96
C ARG A 127 -2.24 12.99 -7.26
N THR A 128 -1.65 12.25 -6.32
CA THR A 128 -1.50 10.79 -6.42
C THR A 128 -2.88 10.13 -6.53
N ILE A 129 -3.85 10.54 -5.72
CA ILE A 129 -5.21 10.00 -5.78
C ILE A 129 -5.94 10.41 -7.05
N GLU A 130 -5.84 11.67 -7.47
CA GLU A 130 -6.44 12.13 -8.72
C GLU A 130 -5.85 11.40 -9.93
N GLN A 131 -4.56 11.08 -9.90
CA GLN A 131 -3.93 10.24 -10.90
C GLN A 131 -4.47 8.80 -10.85
N GLU A 132 -4.53 8.18 -9.67
CA GLU A 132 -5.10 6.84 -9.50
C GLU A 132 -6.57 6.77 -9.92
N LEU A 133 -7.37 7.82 -9.65
CA LEU A 133 -8.75 7.95 -10.11
C LEU A 133 -8.86 7.97 -11.63
N LYS A 134 -8.00 8.75 -12.29
CA LYS A 134 -7.91 8.81 -13.75
C LYS A 134 -7.51 7.45 -14.34
N GLU A 135 -6.55 6.77 -13.73
CA GLU A 135 -6.15 5.41 -14.16
C GLU A 135 -7.30 4.40 -14.06
N MET A 136 -8.20 4.58 -13.10
CA MET A 136 -9.36 3.73 -12.89
C MET A 136 -10.61 4.20 -13.65
N ASN A 137 -10.50 5.25 -14.48
CA ASN A 137 -11.62 5.90 -15.17
C ASN A 137 -12.78 6.29 -14.23
N HIS A 138 -12.43 6.81 -13.05
CA HIS A 138 -13.40 7.26 -12.07
C HIS A 138 -13.22 8.72 -11.68
N SER A 139 -14.32 9.36 -11.29
CA SER A 139 -14.31 10.69 -10.66
C SER A 139 -14.56 10.57 -9.15
N TRP A 140 -14.33 11.66 -8.42
CA TRP A 140 -14.65 11.73 -7.00
C TRP A 140 -16.11 11.40 -6.70
N ASN A 141 -17.05 11.85 -7.55
CA ASN A 141 -18.47 11.61 -7.37
C ASN A 141 -18.85 10.16 -7.64
N THR A 142 -18.25 9.51 -8.65
CA THR A 142 -18.53 8.09 -8.93
C THR A 142 -18.00 7.19 -7.81
N ILE A 143 -16.77 7.46 -7.36
CA ILE A 143 -16.17 6.70 -6.24
C ILE A 143 -16.91 6.92 -4.94
N GLN A 144 -17.36 8.14 -4.66
CA GLN A 144 -18.12 8.39 -3.45
C GLN A 144 -19.42 7.56 -3.41
N ARG A 145 -20.17 7.51 -4.52
CA ARG A 145 -21.38 6.67 -4.61
C ARG A 145 -21.04 5.20 -4.39
N LYS A 146 -19.99 4.71 -5.06
CA LYS A 146 -19.48 3.34 -4.89
C LYS A 146 -19.05 3.04 -3.45
N ALA A 147 -18.46 4.00 -2.77
CA ALA A 147 -18.01 3.87 -1.38
C ALA A 147 -19.16 3.75 -0.38
N MET A 148 -20.38 4.21 -0.71
CA MET A 148 -21.55 4.08 0.16
C MET A 148 -22.04 2.63 0.23
N ASN A 149 -21.95 1.89 -0.87
CA ASN A 149 -22.21 0.46 -0.86
C ASN A 149 -20.97 -0.29 -0.34
N ARG A 150 -21.06 -0.87 0.86
CA ARG A 150 -19.92 -1.52 1.53
C ARG A 150 -19.42 -2.76 0.76
N GLU A 151 -20.32 -3.52 0.16
CA GLU A 151 -19.98 -4.72 -0.60
C GLU A 151 -19.30 -4.36 -1.93
N GLU A 152 -19.89 -3.40 -2.64
CA GLU A 152 -19.32 -2.85 -3.87
C GLU A 152 -17.96 -2.17 -3.63
N TRP A 153 -17.80 -1.53 -2.47
CA TRP A 153 -16.52 -0.96 -2.06
C TRP A 153 -15.48 -2.03 -1.73
N CYS A 154 -15.89 -3.10 -1.03
CA CYS A 154 -15.00 -4.19 -0.67
C CYS A 154 -14.44 -4.88 -1.92
N THR A 155 -15.31 -5.21 -2.87
CA THR A 155 -14.94 -5.81 -4.15
C THR A 155 -14.07 -4.87 -4.99
N PHE A 156 -14.41 -3.58 -5.05
CA PHE A 156 -13.59 -2.57 -5.72
C PHE A 156 -12.17 -2.52 -5.17
N VAL A 157 -12.01 -2.40 -3.85
CA VAL A 157 -10.70 -2.31 -3.22
C VAL A 157 -9.92 -3.62 -3.38
N ALA A 158 -10.58 -4.78 -3.29
CA ALA A 158 -9.94 -6.07 -3.53
C ALA A 158 -9.44 -6.22 -4.99
N ALA A 159 -10.11 -5.60 -5.96
CA ALA A 159 -9.68 -5.62 -7.36
C ALA A 159 -8.49 -4.67 -7.65
N LEU A 160 -8.16 -3.75 -6.74
CA LEU A 160 -7.05 -2.82 -6.94
C LEU A 160 -5.71 -3.55 -6.95
N ASN A 161 -4.94 -3.34 -8.01
CA ASN A 161 -3.56 -3.75 -8.13
C ASN A 161 -2.70 -2.53 -8.47
N ALA A 162 -1.52 -2.41 -7.87
CA ALA A 162 -0.52 -1.48 -8.38
C ALA A 162 0.06 -2.04 -9.68
N LYS A 163 0.34 -1.17 -10.65
CA LYS A 163 1.14 -1.58 -11.80
C LYS A 163 2.48 -2.09 -11.28
N GLY A 164 2.93 -3.25 -11.74
CA GLY A 164 4.31 -3.67 -11.54
C GLY A 164 5.19 -2.56 -12.10
N VAL A 165 6.18 -2.12 -11.33
CA VAL A 165 7.28 -1.32 -11.88
C VAL A 165 7.90 -2.23 -12.94
N THR A 166 7.60 -1.97 -14.21
CA THR A 166 8.39 -2.48 -15.32
C THR A 166 9.77 -1.89 -15.11
N GLY A 167 10.69 -2.73 -14.63
CA GLY A 167 12.09 -2.39 -14.48
C GLY A 167 12.72 -2.03 -15.82
#